data_AF-A0A955W726-F1
#
_entry.id   AF-A0A955W726-F1
#
_cell.length_a   1.000
_cell.length_b   1.000
_cell.length_c   1.000
_cell.angle_alpha   90.00
_cell.angle_beta   90.00
_cell.angle_gamma   90.00
#
_symmetry.space_group_name_H-M   'P 1'
#
loop_
_entity.id
_entity.type
_entity.pdbx_description
1 polymer ?
#
loop_
_entity_poly.entity_id
_entity_poly.type
_entity_poly.pdbx_seq_one_letter_code
_entity_poly.pdbx_strand_id
1 'polypeptide(L)'
;MSDLLSNTTRGVVAEFLVGSALRAVSGVRREWDPVDLETPEGVRIEVKSAAYVQAWGQKKQSRIEFSVARTRPWVRETGEYTEEAPKRQADLYVFAVLGQRECKETDPRDLGQWRFYVVATKQLDKALGDQRTLSLGRLEALRPRKTDYAGLAAAVAEVGAAQG
;
A
#
# COMPACT_ATOMS: atom_id res chain seq x y z
N MET A 1 -9.49 -24.16 -0.19
CA MET A 1 -8.11 -23.63 -0.08
C MET A 1 -8.20 -22.16 -0.38
N SER A 2 -7.91 -21.29 0.59
CA SER A 2 -8.08 -19.84 0.46
C SER A 2 -7.12 -19.31 -0.62
N ASP A 3 -7.68 -18.63 -1.60
CA ASP A 3 -6.96 -18.09 -2.74
C ASP A 3 -6.23 -16.80 -2.32
N LEU A 4 -5.04 -16.96 -1.75
CA LEU A 4 -4.17 -15.86 -1.34
C LEU A 4 -3.75 -14.95 -2.52
N LEU A 5 -3.94 -15.40 -3.76
CA LEU A 5 -3.68 -14.61 -4.98
C LEU A 5 -4.85 -13.70 -5.35
N SER A 6 -6.04 -13.93 -4.80
CA SER A 6 -7.16 -13.02 -4.96
C SER A 6 -6.79 -11.62 -4.46
N ASN A 7 -7.31 -10.59 -5.12
CA ASN A 7 -6.95 -9.19 -4.81
C ASN A 7 -7.25 -8.81 -3.36
N THR A 8 -8.37 -9.32 -2.82
CA THR A 8 -8.79 -9.07 -1.43
C THR A 8 -7.83 -9.72 -0.45
N THR A 9 -7.57 -11.03 -0.58
CA THR A 9 -6.72 -11.74 0.37
C THR A 9 -5.26 -11.33 0.27
N ARG A 10 -4.76 -11.05 -0.94
CA ARG A 10 -3.41 -10.50 -1.14
C ARG A 10 -3.25 -9.13 -0.47
N GLY A 11 -4.28 -8.29 -0.50
CA GLY A 11 -4.30 -7.01 0.21
C GLY A 11 -4.11 -7.18 1.71
N VAL A 12 -4.86 -8.10 2.31
CA VAL A 12 -4.74 -8.44 3.74
C VAL A 12 -3.34 -8.96 4.08
N VAL A 13 -2.78 -9.86 3.25
CA VAL A 13 -1.41 -10.35 3.44
C VAL A 13 -0.39 -9.21 3.36
N ALA A 14 -0.47 -8.37 2.33
CA ALA A 14 0.46 -7.25 2.15
C ALA A 14 0.43 -6.30 3.37
N GLU A 15 -0.76 -5.94 3.84
CA GLU A 15 -0.88 -5.05 5.00
C GLU A 15 -0.41 -5.73 6.30
N PHE A 16 -0.68 -7.02 6.49
CA PHE A 16 -0.12 -7.77 7.62
C PHE A 16 1.41 -7.79 7.59
N LEU A 17 2.03 -7.98 6.41
CA LEU A 17 3.49 -7.93 6.25
C LEU A 17 4.03 -6.55 6.60
N VAL A 18 3.43 -5.48 6.06
CA VAL A 18 3.85 -4.10 6.37
C VAL A 18 3.69 -3.82 7.86
N GLY A 19 2.53 -4.13 8.45
CA GLY A 19 2.28 -3.93 9.88
C GLY A 19 3.27 -4.70 10.74
N SER A 20 3.58 -5.94 10.38
CA SER A 20 4.55 -6.79 11.10
C SER A 20 5.95 -6.21 11.06
N ALA A 21 6.41 -5.75 9.90
CA ALA A 21 7.72 -5.12 9.75
C ALA A 21 7.84 -3.82 10.56
N LEU A 22 6.75 -3.07 10.69
CA LEU A 22 6.70 -1.79 11.39
C LEU A 22 6.33 -1.91 12.88
N ARG A 23 6.07 -3.13 13.37
CA ARG A 23 5.51 -3.37 14.72
C ARG A 23 4.21 -2.61 14.97
N ALA A 24 3.45 -2.34 13.90
CA ALA A 24 2.18 -1.64 13.89
C ALA A 24 0.98 -2.60 13.95
N VAL A 25 1.20 -3.87 14.33
CA VAL A 25 0.14 -4.87 14.52
C VAL A 25 -0.43 -4.74 15.95
N SER A 26 -0.96 -3.56 16.30
CA SER A 26 -1.61 -3.34 17.59
C SER A 26 -3.10 -3.07 17.41
N GLY A 27 -3.92 -4.08 17.74
CA GLY A 27 -5.37 -3.94 17.83
C GLY A 27 -6.16 -4.68 16.76
N VAL A 28 -7.43 -4.99 17.08
CA VAL A 28 -8.42 -5.46 16.11
C VAL A 28 -8.64 -4.34 15.11
N ARG A 29 -8.26 -4.57 13.84
CA ARG A 29 -8.63 -3.66 12.73
C ARG A 29 -10.09 -3.32 12.83
N ARG A 30 -10.40 -2.02 12.80
CA ARG A 30 -11.76 -1.57 12.50
C ARG A 30 -11.77 -1.27 11.02
N GLU A 31 -12.63 -1.95 10.27
CA GLU A 31 -12.78 -1.89 8.80
C GLU A 31 -13.01 -0.47 8.22
N TRP A 32 -13.07 0.55 9.08
CA TRP A 32 -13.43 1.93 8.77
C TRP A 32 -12.37 2.97 9.21
N ASP A 33 -11.16 2.52 9.60
CA ASP A 33 -10.08 3.45 9.94
C ASP A 33 -9.63 4.22 8.68
N PRO A 34 -9.25 5.51 8.80
CA PRO A 34 -8.99 6.38 7.65
C PRO A 34 -7.72 6.00 6.87
N VAL A 35 -6.90 5.11 7.44
CA VAL A 35 -5.66 4.58 6.88
C VAL A 35 -5.50 3.11 7.30
N ASP A 36 -4.70 2.36 6.55
CA ASP A 36 -4.49 0.93 6.81
C ASP A 36 -3.68 0.67 8.09
N LEU A 37 -2.64 1.46 8.37
CA LEU A 37 -1.74 1.27 9.51
C LEU A 37 -1.34 2.60 10.16
N GLU A 38 -1.10 2.57 11.47
CA GLU A 38 -0.45 3.66 12.21
C GLU A 38 0.74 3.10 12.99
N THR A 39 1.92 3.68 12.84
CA THR A 39 3.12 3.22 13.59
C THR A 39 3.04 3.65 15.06
N PRO A 40 3.82 3.02 15.96
CA PRO A 40 3.91 3.47 17.36
C PRO A 40 4.30 4.94 17.53
N GLU A 41 4.98 5.51 16.54
CA GLU A 41 5.38 6.92 16.47
C GLU A 41 4.29 7.84 15.88
N GLY A 42 3.10 7.32 15.55
CA GLY A 42 1.96 8.07 15.04
C GLY A 42 1.98 8.32 13.53
N VAL A 43 2.82 7.62 12.77
CA VAL A 43 2.89 7.78 11.30
C VAL A 43 1.76 7.00 10.64
N ARG A 44 0.89 7.68 9.88
CA ARG A 44 -0.25 7.07 9.20
C ARG A 44 0.14 6.56 7.81
N ILE A 45 -0.18 5.30 7.52
CA ILE A 45 0.32 4.57 6.35
C ILE A 45 -0.84 3.93 5.59
N GLU A 46 -0.88 4.17 4.28
CA GLU A 46 -1.74 3.42 3.36
C GLU A 46 -0.93 2.32 2.67
N VAL A 47 -1.45 1.09 2.65
CA VAL A 47 -0.86 -0.06 1.96
C VAL A 47 -1.63 -0.37 0.68
N LYS A 48 -0.91 -0.45 -0.45
CA LYS A 48 -1.49 -0.84 -1.74
C LYS A 48 -0.80 -2.08 -2.26
N SER A 49 -1.58 -3.14 -2.53
CA SER A 49 -1.04 -4.40 -3.06
C SER A 49 -1.33 -4.60 -4.56
N ALA A 50 -0.36 -5.15 -5.28
CA ALA A 50 -0.55 -5.59 -6.67
C ALA A 50 0.30 -6.82 -6.97
N ALA A 51 -0.09 -7.57 -8.01
CA ALA A 51 0.63 -8.75 -8.48
C ALA A 51 0.52 -8.85 -10.00
N TYR A 52 1.56 -9.38 -10.65
CA TYR A 52 1.52 -9.66 -12.10
C TYR A 52 0.63 -10.86 -12.44
N VAL A 53 0.54 -11.80 -11.50
CA VAL A 53 -0.29 -13.00 -11.60
C VAL A 53 -1.56 -12.83 -10.79
N GLN A 54 -2.67 -13.35 -11.32
CA GLN A 54 -3.94 -13.48 -10.62
C GLN A 54 -4.27 -14.95 -10.42
N ALA A 55 -5.19 -15.20 -9.49
CA ALA A 55 -5.61 -16.54 -9.13
C ALA A 55 -6.35 -17.32 -10.23
N TRP A 56 -7.03 -16.60 -11.12
CA TRP A 56 -7.71 -17.19 -12.28
C TRP A 56 -6.76 -17.26 -13.47
N GLY A 57 -7.02 -18.18 -14.41
CA GLY A 57 -6.21 -18.30 -15.62
C GLY A 57 -6.15 -16.99 -16.42
N GLN A 58 -4.94 -16.52 -16.73
CA GLN A 58 -4.72 -15.30 -17.49
C GLN A 58 -4.02 -15.58 -18.82
N LYS A 59 -4.50 -14.95 -19.90
CA LYS A 59 -3.82 -14.99 -21.21
C LYS A 59 -2.56 -14.11 -21.26
N LYS A 60 -2.49 -13.09 -20.40
CA LYS A 60 -1.38 -12.13 -20.26
C LYS A 60 -1.29 -11.67 -18.80
N GLN A 61 -0.09 -11.30 -18.36
CA GLN A 61 0.14 -10.73 -17.02
C GLN A 61 -0.68 -9.46 -16.79
N SER A 62 -1.12 -9.25 -15.56
CA SER A 62 -1.78 -8.02 -15.14
C SER A 62 -0.83 -6.83 -15.23
N ARG A 63 -1.33 -5.70 -15.72
CA ARG A 63 -0.64 -4.41 -15.56
C ARG A 63 -0.73 -4.00 -14.09
N ILE A 64 0.42 -3.70 -13.48
CA ILE A 64 0.44 -3.18 -12.12
C ILE A 64 -0.03 -1.72 -12.12
N GLU A 65 -1.12 -1.50 -11.40
CA GLU A 65 -1.75 -0.21 -11.16
C GLU A 65 -2.33 -0.16 -9.75
N PHE A 66 -2.22 1.00 -9.11
CA PHE A 66 -2.70 1.25 -7.76
C PHE A 66 -3.72 2.39 -7.76
N SER A 67 -4.77 2.26 -6.95
CA SER A 67 -5.64 3.39 -6.62
C SER A 67 -4.93 4.32 -5.64
N VAL A 68 -4.86 5.61 -5.98
CA VAL A 68 -4.25 6.69 -5.19
C VAL A 68 -5.17 7.92 -5.18
N ALA A 69 -6.47 7.70 -5.37
CA ALA A 69 -7.48 8.75 -5.40
C ALA A 69 -7.53 9.49 -4.07
N ARG A 70 -7.74 10.80 -4.14
CA ARG A 70 -8.10 11.61 -2.98
C ARG A 70 -9.53 11.23 -2.55
N THR A 71 -9.73 11.03 -1.26
CA THR A 71 -11.03 10.69 -0.67
C THR A 71 -11.45 11.78 0.30
N ARG A 72 -12.77 11.96 0.48
CA ARG A 72 -13.26 12.80 1.56
C ARG A 72 -13.07 12.05 2.88
N PRO A 73 -12.59 12.72 3.95
CA PRO A 73 -12.60 12.14 5.28
C PRO A 73 -14.02 11.67 5.64
N TRP A 74 -14.13 10.52 6.29
CA TRP A 74 -15.38 9.99 6.80
C TRP A 74 -15.38 10.07 8.33
N VAL A 75 -16.46 10.57 8.91
CA VAL A 75 -16.62 10.74 10.36
C VAL A 75 -17.55 9.66 10.89
N ARG A 76 -17.02 8.82 11.77
CA ARG A 76 -17.73 7.66 12.30
C ARG A 76 -18.92 8.03 13.16
N GLU A 77 -18.76 9.09 13.95
CA GLU A 77 -19.76 9.56 14.90
C GLU A 77 -21.04 10.01 14.21
N THR A 78 -20.92 10.59 13.02
CA THR A 78 -22.05 11.07 12.21
C THR A 78 -22.44 10.11 11.10
N GLY A 79 -21.56 9.20 10.70
CA GLY A 79 -21.77 8.30 9.57
C GLY A 79 -21.62 8.99 8.21
N GLU A 80 -21.11 10.22 8.18
CA GLU A 80 -21.09 11.08 6.99
C GLU A 80 -19.66 11.42 6.54
N TYR A 81 -19.52 11.74 5.25
CA TYR A 81 -18.30 12.35 4.75
C TYR A 81 -18.25 13.82 5.15
N THR A 82 -17.07 14.31 5.51
CA THR A 82 -16.89 15.74 5.81
C THR A 82 -17.07 16.60 4.56
N GLU A 83 -17.41 17.88 4.77
CA GLU A 83 -17.37 18.90 3.72
C GLU A 83 -15.95 19.35 3.34
N GLU A 84 -14.92 18.79 3.97
CA GLU A 84 -13.53 19.03 3.56
C GLU A 84 -13.27 18.59 2.12
N ALA A 85 -12.36 19.30 1.47
CA ALA A 85 -11.86 18.91 0.16
C ALA A 85 -11.22 17.51 0.21
N PRO A 86 -11.41 16.67 -0.83
CA PRO A 86 -10.79 15.36 -0.89
C PRO A 86 -9.26 15.45 -0.75
N LYS A 87 -8.68 14.58 0.09
CA LYS A 87 -7.24 14.49 0.29
C LYS A 87 -6.78 13.03 0.37
N ARG A 88 -5.48 12.81 0.26
CA ARG A 88 -4.86 11.52 0.62
C ARG A 88 -4.68 11.54 2.13
N GLN A 89 -5.28 10.58 2.84
CA GLN A 89 -5.41 10.64 4.30
C GLN A 89 -4.14 10.23 5.04
N ALA A 90 -3.35 9.32 4.45
CA ALA A 90 -2.09 8.84 5.00
C ALA A 90 -0.95 9.85 4.85
N ASP A 91 0.06 9.76 5.71
CA ASP A 91 1.29 10.54 5.63
C ASP A 91 2.25 9.97 4.58
N LEU A 92 2.24 8.64 4.42
CA LEU A 92 2.99 7.93 3.39
C LEU A 92 2.24 6.69 2.88
N TYR A 93 2.67 6.22 1.71
CA TYR A 93 2.13 5.05 1.03
C TYR A 93 3.21 3.98 0.91
N VAL A 94 2.84 2.74 1.20
CA VAL A 94 3.64 1.54 0.92
C VAL A 94 2.97 0.74 -0.19
N PHE A 95 3.58 0.73 -1.36
CA PHE A 95 3.13 -0.11 -2.48
C PHE A 95 3.85 -1.46 -2.41
N ALA A 96 3.11 -2.52 -2.14
CA ALA A 96 3.60 -3.89 -2.05
C ALA A 96 3.30 -4.65 -3.36
N VAL A 97 4.36 -5.02 -4.08
CA VAL A 97 4.27 -5.78 -5.33
C VAL A 97 4.73 -7.21 -5.10
N LEU A 98 3.86 -8.16 -5.39
CA LEU A 98 4.25 -9.56 -5.52
C LEU A 98 4.89 -9.75 -6.91
N GLY A 99 6.21 -9.87 -6.93
CA GLY A 99 7.04 -9.72 -8.12
C GLY A 99 7.06 -10.93 -9.05
N GLN A 100 6.56 -12.08 -8.60
CA GLN A 100 6.54 -13.29 -9.42
C GLN A 100 5.62 -13.16 -10.63
N ARG A 101 6.08 -13.77 -11.72
CA ARG A 101 5.50 -13.66 -13.06
C ARG A 101 4.89 -14.96 -13.55
N GLU A 102 5.19 -16.06 -12.88
CA GLU A 102 4.67 -17.40 -13.13
C GLU A 102 3.81 -17.86 -11.95
N CYS A 103 2.57 -18.29 -12.24
CA CYS A 103 1.59 -18.63 -11.19
C CYS A 103 2.05 -19.75 -10.27
N LYS A 104 2.64 -20.81 -10.84
CA LYS A 104 3.21 -21.95 -10.12
C LYS A 104 4.36 -21.59 -9.16
N GLU A 105 5.01 -20.45 -9.35
CA GLU A 105 6.12 -19.98 -8.50
C GLU A 105 5.66 -18.90 -7.50
N THR A 106 4.41 -18.43 -7.63
CA THR A 106 3.89 -17.32 -6.82
C THR A 106 3.36 -17.83 -5.48
N ASP A 107 4.01 -17.45 -4.39
CA ASP A 107 3.55 -17.69 -3.03
C ASP A 107 3.54 -16.38 -2.23
N PRO A 108 2.35 -15.81 -1.94
CA PRO A 108 2.24 -14.59 -1.13
C PRO A 108 2.85 -14.69 0.27
N ARG A 109 3.15 -15.90 0.77
CA ARG A 109 3.79 -16.12 2.08
C ARG A 109 5.31 -16.05 2.00
N ASP A 110 5.88 -16.18 0.80
CA ASP A 110 7.32 -16.06 0.59
C ASP A 110 7.70 -14.57 0.52
N LEU A 111 8.31 -14.09 1.61
CA LEU A 111 8.77 -12.71 1.75
C LEU A 111 9.76 -12.29 0.66
N GLY A 112 10.51 -13.25 0.10
CA GLY A 112 11.48 -13.00 -0.97
C GLY A 112 10.83 -12.58 -2.29
N GLN A 113 9.53 -12.84 -2.46
CA GLN A 113 8.76 -12.49 -3.66
C GLN A 113 8.18 -11.08 -3.62
N TRP A 114 8.19 -10.43 -2.45
CA TRP A 114 7.65 -9.10 -2.29
C TRP A 114 8.69 -8.02 -2.56
N ARG A 115 8.25 -6.94 -3.22
CA ARG A 115 9.00 -5.70 -3.39
C ARG A 115 8.15 -4.55 -2.87
N PHE A 116 8.75 -3.72 -2.04
CA PHE A 116 8.07 -2.59 -1.41
C PHE A 116 8.62 -1.28 -1.96
N TYR A 117 7.71 -0.33 -2.16
CA TYR A 117 8.03 1.01 -2.63
C TYR A 117 7.37 1.99 -1.66
N VAL A 118 8.19 2.78 -0.96
CA VAL A 118 7.72 3.75 0.03
C VAL A 118 7.76 5.15 -0.59
N VAL A 119 6.64 5.87 -0.49
CA VAL A 119 6.48 7.22 -1.04
C VAL A 119 5.70 8.10 -0.08
N ALA A 120 6.17 9.32 0.12
CA ALA A 120 5.46 10.31 0.90
C ALA A 120 4.21 10.84 0.18
N THR A 121 3.16 11.17 0.96
CA THR A 121 1.95 11.78 0.40
C THR A 121 2.22 13.12 -0.26
N LYS A 122 3.10 13.97 0.30
CA LYS A 122 3.52 15.24 -0.33
C LYS A 122 4.11 15.04 -1.72
N GLN A 123 4.88 13.97 -1.92
CA GLN A 123 5.48 13.63 -3.20
C GLN A 123 4.43 13.14 -4.21
N LEU A 124 3.46 12.33 -3.77
CA LEU A 124 2.31 11.93 -4.58
C LEU A 124 1.46 13.14 -4.99
N ASP A 125 1.12 14.01 -4.04
CA ASP A 125 0.34 15.23 -4.31
C ASP A 125 1.01 16.12 -5.34
N LYS A 126 2.31 16.38 -5.18
CA LYS A 126 3.10 17.19 -6.13
C LYS A 126 3.14 16.57 -7.53
N ALA A 127 3.28 15.24 -7.62
CA ALA A 127 3.52 14.58 -8.89
C ALA A 127 2.26 14.16 -9.65
N LEU A 128 1.14 14.00 -8.94
CA LEU A 128 -0.09 13.40 -9.46
C LEU A 128 -1.30 14.34 -9.40
N GLY A 129 -1.32 15.33 -8.51
CA GLY A 129 -2.52 16.14 -8.26
C GLY A 129 -3.72 15.24 -7.97
N ASP A 130 -4.79 15.43 -8.76
CA ASP A 130 -6.06 14.69 -8.65
C ASP A 130 -6.09 13.36 -9.42
N GLN A 131 -4.96 12.95 -10.03
CA GLN A 131 -4.87 11.66 -10.69
C GLN A 131 -5.20 10.53 -9.69
N ARG A 132 -6.13 9.66 -10.08
CA ARG A 132 -6.73 8.64 -9.22
C ARG A 132 -6.00 7.30 -9.22
N THR A 133 -5.17 7.05 -10.23
CA THR A 133 -4.45 5.78 -10.38
C THR A 133 -2.96 6.01 -10.59
N LEU A 134 -2.14 5.02 -10.27
CA LEU A 134 -0.69 5.08 -10.39
C LEU A 134 -0.15 3.74 -10.93
N SER A 135 0.41 3.75 -12.14
CA SER A 135 1.08 2.56 -12.69
C SER A 135 2.47 2.36 -12.06
N LEU A 136 2.99 1.12 -12.06
CA LEU A 136 4.33 0.85 -11.53
C LEU A 136 5.42 1.70 -12.17
N GLY A 137 5.42 1.85 -13.51
CA GLY A 137 6.43 2.67 -14.19
C GLY A 137 6.39 4.14 -13.77
N ARG A 138 5.18 4.69 -13.55
CA ARG A 138 5.02 6.05 -13.04
C ARG A 138 5.45 6.15 -11.57
N LEU A 139 5.13 5.15 -10.75
CA LEU A 139 5.61 5.05 -9.36
C LEU A 139 7.13 5.06 -9.32
N GLU A 140 7.81 4.27 -10.14
CA GLU A 140 9.27 4.24 -10.20
C GLU A 140 9.87 5.57 -10.67
N ALA A 141 9.21 6.27 -11.59
CA ALA A 141 9.62 7.61 -12.03
C ALA A 141 9.55 8.67 -10.90
N LEU A 142 8.77 8.43 -9.85
CA LEU A 142 8.77 9.28 -8.65
C LEU A 142 10.06 9.11 -7.84
N ARG A 143 10.90 8.10 -8.12
CA ARG A 143 12.06 7.72 -7.30
C ARG A 143 11.65 7.35 -5.86
N PRO A 144 10.79 6.33 -5.70
CA PRO A 144 10.36 5.86 -4.40
C PRO A 144 11.54 5.21 -3.67
N ARG A 145 11.47 5.13 -2.34
CA ARG A 145 12.41 4.29 -1.59
C ARG A 145 12.03 2.83 -1.82
N LYS A 146 12.83 2.13 -2.64
CA LYS A 146 12.64 0.71 -2.94
C LYS A 146 13.31 -0.15 -1.87
N THR A 147 12.64 -1.20 -1.43
CA THR A 147 13.15 -2.10 -0.39
C THR A 147 12.50 -3.49 -0.45
N ASP A 148 13.08 -4.44 0.26
CA ASP A 148 12.48 -5.74 0.56
C ASP A 148 11.81 -5.71 1.95
N TYR A 149 11.34 -6.87 2.43
CA TYR A 149 10.70 -6.96 3.74
C TYR A 149 11.64 -6.52 4.88
N ALA A 150 12.92 -6.91 4.83
CA ALA A 150 13.88 -6.63 5.90
C ALA A 150 14.22 -5.14 6.00
N GLY A 151 14.30 -4.44 4.88
CA GLY A 151 14.58 -3.00 4.85
C GLY A 151 13.34 -2.11 4.99
N LEU A 152 12.14 -2.65 5.19
CA LEU A 152 10.89 -1.88 5.14
C LEU A 152 10.79 -0.85 6.28
N ALA A 153 11.14 -1.24 7.50
CA ALA A 153 11.10 -0.33 8.65
C ALA A 153 12.04 0.87 8.47
N ALA A 154 13.26 0.62 8.01
CA ALA A 154 14.23 1.68 7.74
C ALA A 154 13.74 2.63 6.62
N ALA A 155 13.16 2.09 5.55
CA ALA A 155 12.62 2.90 4.46
C ALA A 155 11.44 3.79 4.89
N VAL A 156 10.54 3.26 5.73
CA VAL A 156 9.42 4.04 6.29
C VAL A 156 9.93 5.14 7.21
N ALA A 157 10.90 4.86 8.09
CA ALA A 157 11.51 5.86 8.95
C ALA A 157 12.22 6.97 8.16
N GLU A 158 12.99 6.60 7.12
CA GLU A 158 13.69 7.55 6.24
C GLU A 158 12.72 8.50 5.52
N VAL A 159 11.67 7.94 4.91
CA VAL A 159 10.66 8.73 4.19
C VAL A 159 9.82 9.58 5.15
N GLY A 160 9.46 9.04 6.32
CA GLY A 160 8.72 9.74 7.36
C GLY A 160 9.49 10.93 7.93
N ALA A 161 10.78 10.77 8.22
CA ALA A 161 11.64 11.85 8.71
C ALA A 161 11.81 12.99 7.69
N ALA A 162 11.83 12.67 6.39
CA ALA A 162 11.91 13.66 5.31
C ALA A 162 10.61 14.45 5.07
N GLN A 163 9.52 14.15 5.81
CA GLN A 163 8.27 14.92 5.76
C GLN A 163 8.23 16.12 6.73
N GLY A 164 9.13 16.15 7.72
CA GLY A 164 9.24 17.21 8.74
C GLY A 164 9.74 18.54 8.21
#